data_AF-A0A7X7GDQ1-F1
#
_entry.id   AF-A0A7X7GDQ1-F1
#
_cell.length_a   1.000
_cell.length_b   1.000
_cell.length_c   1.000
_cell.angle_alpha   90.00
_cell.angle_beta   90.00
_cell.angle_gamma   90.00
#
_symmetry.space_group_name_H-M   'P 1'
#
loop_
_entity.id
_entity.type
_entity.pdbx_description
1 polymer ?
#
loop_
_entity_poly.entity_id
_entity_poly.type
_entity_poly.pdbx_seq_one_letter_code
_entity_poly.pdbx_strand_id
1 'polypeptide(L)'
;MSSRVLGINALGRIGKLTLWYHLDRGTFDSFVMNAGRNVGQSLDAVGQYLCKDSTYGPLYRYLLGHNGKPDVQIVDEAAGLMKIHGKEVRILRTARNPKDINWRDYGVDIVVDCSGTFADPTVPGDDEKKGSIRGHLLGGAKVVINSSAFKIKDKSKTMPEDAVMLICGINHEQYVPGKHLLVSAASCTTTGLAHMLKPLLENEATSNMLTAGMGTVHAATNTQSVLDSVPKADEKDLRKKRSIFNNIIITSTNAAKALEPVMPSMGDIGFMADSLRIPTNTASLIVLNATFQSEMTPEGTPSITQDSINKLYEQAAAGVGKDLVKVSYEQNVSSDMIGEDAAVVIEALETHTRTGFLSLKLPDSGDTVQIPVTHAKIFGWYDNELGSYTHRMGELTTYIAENL
;
A
#
# COMPACT_ATOMS: atom_id res chain seq x y z
N MET A 1 14.61 12.35 -25.72
CA MET A 1 14.00 12.55 -24.40
C MET A 1 15.12 12.57 -23.38
N SER A 2 15.02 13.39 -22.32
CA SER A 2 15.98 13.35 -21.20
C SER A 2 15.95 11.96 -20.56
N SER A 3 17.10 11.45 -20.11
CA SER A 3 17.20 10.22 -19.31
C SER A 3 16.29 10.34 -18.08
N ARG A 4 15.45 9.34 -17.80
CA ARG A 4 14.61 9.28 -16.60
C ARG A 4 15.35 8.56 -15.48
N VAL A 5 15.71 9.29 -14.42
CA VAL A 5 16.41 8.74 -13.25
C VAL A 5 15.45 8.68 -12.05
N LEU A 6 15.32 7.51 -11.43
CA LEU A 6 14.51 7.33 -10.22
C LEU A 6 15.38 7.39 -8.95
N GLY A 7 14.99 8.24 -8.01
CA GLY A 7 15.52 8.25 -6.66
C GLY A 7 14.76 7.29 -5.75
N ILE A 8 15.46 6.48 -4.96
CA ILE A 8 14.85 5.64 -3.92
C ILE A 8 15.56 5.92 -2.59
N ASN A 9 14.84 6.48 -1.61
CA ASN A 9 15.41 6.68 -0.28
C ASN A 9 15.18 5.45 0.60
N ALA A 10 16.26 4.96 1.22
CA ALA A 10 16.38 3.75 2.01
C ALA A 10 16.34 2.42 1.23
N LEU A 11 17.37 1.61 1.41
CA LEU A 11 17.49 0.24 0.88
C LEU A 11 16.77 -0.77 1.80
N GLY A 12 15.59 -0.42 2.29
CA GLY A 12 14.78 -1.33 3.10
C GLY A 12 14.03 -2.35 2.25
N ARG A 13 13.09 -3.06 2.89
CA ARG A 13 12.23 -4.05 2.23
C ARG A 13 11.49 -3.47 1.02
N ILE A 14 10.74 -2.38 1.21
CA ILE A 14 9.99 -1.73 0.14
C ILE A 14 10.93 -1.08 -0.89
N GLY A 15 11.98 -0.37 -0.46
CA GLY A 15 12.91 0.27 -1.41
C GLY A 15 13.61 -0.71 -2.35
N LYS A 16 13.97 -1.90 -1.84
CA LYS A 16 14.48 -3.00 -2.67
C LYS A 16 13.43 -3.48 -3.68
N LEU A 17 12.19 -3.72 -3.25
CA LEU A 17 11.13 -4.22 -4.13
C LEU A 17 10.71 -3.14 -5.17
N THR A 18 10.76 -1.86 -4.82
CA THR A 18 10.56 -0.74 -5.76
C THR A 18 11.60 -0.78 -6.88
N LEU A 19 12.87 -1.02 -6.55
CA LEU A 19 13.90 -1.23 -7.56
C LEU A 19 13.56 -2.42 -8.46
N TRP A 20 13.11 -3.55 -7.89
CA TRP A 20 12.77 -4.76 -8.67
C TRP A 20 11.65 -4.49 -9.67
N TYR A 21 10.57 -3.87 -9.21
CA TYR A 21 9.45 -3.51 -10.07
C TYR A 21 9.90 -2.63 -11.25
N HIS A 22 10.71 -1.60 -11.00
CA HIS A 22 11.14 -0.70 -12.07
C HIS A 22 12.24 -1.28 -12.97
N LEU A 23 13.02 -2.25 -12.50
CA LEU A 23 13.91 -3.04 -13.36
C LEU A 23 13.11 -3.92 -14.33
N ASP A 24 12.02 -4.53 -13.85
CA ASP A 24 11.13 -5.36 -14.68
C ASP A 24 10.40 -4.54 -15.75
N ARG A 25 9.76 -3.44 -15.35
CA ARG A 25 8.97 -2.60 -16.28
C ARG A 25 9.81 -1.76 -17.24
N GLY A 26 11.06 -1.46 -16.87
CA GLY A 26 11.99 -0.71 -17.74
C GLY A 26 11.66 0.77 -17.93
N THR A 27 10.74 1.34 -17.14
CA THR A 27 10.27 2.74 -17.21
C THR A 27 11.37 3.79 -16.99
N PHE A 28 12.38 3.45 -16.18
CA PHE A 28 13.48 4.33 -15.82
C PHE A 28 14.80 3.84 -16.45
N ASP A 29 15.67 4.78 -16.79
CA ASP A 29 16.95 4.53 -17.44
C ASP A 29 18.05 4.15 -16.44
N SER A 30 18.01 4.75 -15.25
CA SER A 30 18.94 4.50 -14.14
C SER A 30 18.33 4.82 -12.78
N PHE A 31 19.00 4.38 -11.72
CA PHE A 31 18.52 4.47 -10.35
C PHE A 31 19.56 5.05 -9.41
N VAL A 32 19.11 5.87 -8.46
CA VAL A 32 19.94 6.39 -7.36
C VAL A 32 19.28 6.03 -6.04
N MET A 33 19.92 5.18 -5.27
CA MET A 33 19.41 4.71 -3.98
C MET A 33 20.22 5.30 -2.83
N ASN A 34 19.55 5.87 -1.84
CA ASN A 34 20.22 6.38 -0.64
C ASN A 34 20.18 5.38 0.52
N ALA A 35 21.35 4.97 1.01
CA ALA A 35 21.53 4.21 2.24
C ALA A 35 21.77 5.10 3.47
N GLY A 36 22.23 6.34 3.25
CA GLY A 36 22.55 7.33 4.27
C GLY A 36 23.66 6.94 5.25
N ARG A 37 24.36 5.82 5.00
CA ARG A 37 25.55 5.38 5.73
C ARG A 37 26.28 4.33 4.90
N ASN A 38 27.51 4.01 5.30
CA ASN A 38 28.17 2.80 4.85
C ASN A 38 27.34 1.56 5.24
N VAL A 39 27.12 0.69 4.25
CA VAL A 39 26.31 -0.53 4.34
C VAL A 39 27.10 -1.69 3.75
N GLY A 40 27.10 -2.83 4.44
CA GLY A 40 27.93 -3.98 4.05
C GLY A 40 29.43 -3.69 4.18
N GLN A 41 30.23 -4.63 3.66
CA GLN A 41 31.69 -4.48 3.57
C GLN A 41 32.15 -3.88 2.24
N SER A 42 31.31 -3.94 1.20
CA SER A 42 31.55 -3.46 -0.16
C SER A 42 30.22 -3.30 -0.92
N LEU A 43 30.24 -2.74 -2.13
CA LEU A 43 29.06 -2.75 -3.01
C LEU A 43 28.65 -4.16 -3.42
N ASP A 44 29.55 -5.14 -3.43
CA ASP A 44 29.17 -6.54 -3.65
C ASP A 44 28.15 -7.00 -2.60
N ALA A 45 28.38 -6.70 -1.31
CA ALA A 45 27.44 -7.03 -0.24
C ALA A 45 26.07 -6.35 -0.44
N VAL A 46 26.07 -5.10 -0.93
CA VAL A 46 24.84 -4.37 -1.27
C VAL A 46 24.13 -5.01 -2.45
N GLY A 47 24.86 -5.36 -3.51
CA GLY A 47 24.35 -6.08 -4.67
C GLY A 47 23.73 -7.41 -4.30
N GLN A 48 24.39 -8.19 -3.44
CA GLN A 48 23.85 -9.45 -2.94
C GLN A 48 22.54 -9.27 -2.17
N TYR A 49 22.44 -8.25 -1.32
CA TYR A 49 21.19 -7.92 -0.62
C TYR A 49 20.08 -7.51 -1.60
N LEU A 50 20.40 -6.62 -2.53
CA LEU A 50 19.45 -6.15 -3.54
C LEU A 50 18.99 -7.28 -4.45
N CYS A 51 19.80 -8.31 -4.71
CA CYS A 51 19.48 -9.36 -5.68
C CYS A 51 18.96 -10.68 -5.07
N LYS A 52 18.83 -10.79 -3.75
CA LYS A 52 18.39 -12.03 -3.08
C LYS A 52 17.24 -11.77 -2.12
N ASP A 53 16.13 -12.47 -2.28
CA ASP A 53 14.95 -12.36 -1.42
C ASP A 53 14.50 -13.71 -0.88
N SER A 54 14.12 -13.77 0.41
CA SER A 54 13.62 -14.99 1.03
C SER A 54 12.16 -15.29 0.66
N THR A 55 11.38 -14.29 0.27
CA THR A 55 9.96 -14.44 -0.11
C THR A 55 9.82 -14.64 -1.61
N TYR A 56 10.51 -13.81 -2.40
CA TYR A 56 10.36 -13.78 -3.86
C TYR A 56 11.49 -14.47 -4.63
N GLY A 57 12.40 -15.14 -3.91
CA GLY A 57 13.58 -15.76 -4.50
C GLY A 57 14.62 -14.72 -4.96
N PRO A 58 15.59 -15.10 -5.79
CA PRO A 58 16.59 -14.17 -6.32
C PRO A 58 16.05 -13.33 -7.48
N LEU A 59 16.56 -12.10 -7.63
CA LEU A 59 16.12 -11.10 -8.61
C LEU A 59 16.11 -11.65 -10.05
N TYR A 60 17.14 -12.40 -10.44
CA TYR A 60 17.21 -12.95 -11.80
C TYR A 60 16.07 -13.93 -12.11
N ARG A 61 15.54 -14.63 -11.10
CA ARG A 61 14.38 -15.52 -11.29
C ARG A 61 13.09 -14.74 -11.35
N TYR A 62 13.00 -13.67 -10.58
CA TYR A 62 11.88 -12.74 -10.67
C TYR A 62 11.81 -12.11 -12.07
N LEU A 63 12.93 -11.60 -12.60
CA LEU A 63 12.95 -10.92 -13.91
C LEU A 63 12.90 -11.87 -15.11
N LEU A 64 13.59 -13.00 -15.06
CA LEU A 64 13.86 -13.85 -16.24
C LEU A 64 13.37 -15.30 -16.07
N GLY A 65 12.66 -15.60 -14.99
CA GLY A 65 12.20 -16.95 -14.68
C GLY A 65 13.32 -17.92 -14.27
N HIS A 66 12.98 -19.20 -14.21
CA HIS A 66 13.87 -20.26 -13.69
C HIS A 66 15.21 -20.38 -14.46
N ASN A 67 15.22 -20.05 -15.76
CA ASN A 67 16.40 -20.11 -16.61
C ASN A 67 17.24 -18.83 -16.60
N GLY A 68 16.80 -17.80 -15.86
CA GLY A 68 17.54 -16.57 -15.67
C GLY A 68 18.92 -16.79 -15.06
N LYS A 69 19.81 -15.83 -15.28
CA LYS A 69 21.15 -15.82 -14.67
C LYS A 69 21.37 -14.51 -13.91
N PRO A 70 22.13 -14.53 -12.80
CA PRO A 70 22.54 -13.30 -12.13
C PRO A 70 23.28 -12.37 -13.10
N ASP A 71 22.89 -11.10 -13.12
CA ASP A 71 23.58 -10.04 -13.86
C ASP A 71 23.77 -8.83 -12.93
N VAL A 72 24.91 -8.81 -12.26
CA VAL A 72 25.33 -7.73 -11.36
C VAL A 72 26.81 -7.48 -11.57
N GLN A 73 27.17 -6.24 -11.87
CA GLN A 73 28.55 -5.82 -12.10
C GLN A 73 28.86 -4.58 -11.27
N ILE A 74 29.89 -4.64 -10.43
CA ILE A 74 30.43 -3.45 -9.77
C ILE A 74 31.20 -2.64 -10.81
N VAL A 75 30.81 -1.38 -11.00
CA VAL A 75 31.44 -0.47 -11.97
C VAL A 75 32.44 0.44 -11.27
N ASP A 76 32.06 1.03 -10.14
CA ASP A 76 32.92 1.89 -9.33
C ASP A 76 32.55 1.78 -7.84
N GLU A 77 33.38 1.09 -7.07
CA GLU A 77 33.21 0.90 -5.63
C GLU A 77 33.21 2.22 -4.84
N ALA A 78 34.08 3.16 -5.20
CA ALA A 78 34.22 4.42 -4.49
C ALA A 78 33.01 5.33 -4.76
N ALA A 79 32.59 5.43 -6.02
CA ALA A 79 31.45 6.23 -6.42
C ALA A 79 30.09 5.57 -6.10
N GLY A 80 30.08 4.33 -5.62
CA GLY A 80 28.86 3.61 -5.28
C GLY A 80 28.10 3.07 -6.49
N LEU A 81 28.76 2.90 -7.65
CA LEU A 81 28.10 2.59 -8.92
C LEU A 81 28.21 1.10 -9.27
N MET A 82 27.06 0.52 -9.63
CA MET A 82 26.97 -0.84 -10.17
C MET A 82 25.97 -0.90 -11.33
N LYS A 83 26.01 -1.99 -12.10
CA LYS A 83 24.99 -2.34 -13.08
C LYS A 83 24.23 -3.57 -12.57
N ILE A 84 22.91 -3.52 -12.66
CA ILE A 84 22.02 -4.64 -12.35
C ILE A 84 21.14 -4.86 -13.57
N HIS A 85 21.26 -6.03 -14.21
CA HIS A 85 20.54 -6.35 -15.45
C HIS A 85 20.63 -5.25 -16.52
N GLY A 86 21.85 -4.75 -16.75
CA GLY A 86 22.14 -3.68 -17.72
C GLY A 86 21.78 -2.25 -17.29
N LYS A 87 21.05 -2.04 -16.19
CA LYS A 87 20.67 -0.72 -15.68
C LYS A 87 21.66 -0.21 -14.64
N GLU A 88 22.00 1.08 -14.71
CA GLU A 88 22.89 1.69 -13.72
C GLU A 88 22.15 1.94 -12.40
N VAL A 89 22.79 1.53 -11.30
CA VAL A 89 22.31 1.70 -9.93
C VAL A 89 23.42 2.32 -9.10
N ARG A 90 23.18 3.53 -8.59
CA ARG A 90 24.12 4.25 -7.72
C ARG A 90 23.66 4.22 -6.27
N ILE A 91 24.56 3.89 -5.35
CA ILE A 91 24.30 3.83 -3.91
C ILE A 91 24.96 5.01 -3.20
N LEU A 92 24.14 5.91 -2.64
CA LEU A 92 24.59 7.02 -1.80
C LEU A 92 24.73 6.55 -0.35
N ARG A 93 25.82 6.93 0.33
CA ARG A 93 26.23 6.32 1.62
C ARG A 93 26.53 7.33 2.73
N THR A 94 26.20 8.60 2.55
CA THR A 94 26.67 9.67 3.45
C THR A 94 25.53 10.44 4.12
N ALA A 95 24.49 10.81 3.38
CA ALA A 95 23.44 11.71 3.86
C ALA A 95 22.25 10.96 4.48
N ARG A 96 21.99 11.23 5.76
CA ARG A 96 20.81 10.71 6.49
C ARG A 96 19.62 11.67 6.46
N ASN A 97 19.88 12.98 6.49
CA ASN A 97 18.84 13.98 6.39
C ASN A 97 18.47 14.15 4.91
N PRO A 98 17.19 14.04 4.52
CA PRO A 98 16.75 14.18 3.13
C PRO A 98 17.25 15.41 2.39
N LYS A 99 17.42 16.54 3.08
CA LYS A 99 17.90 17.80 2.49
C LYS A 99 19.37 17.77 2.06
N ASP A 100 20.17 16.90 2.67
CA ASP A 100 21.60 16.76 2.37
C ASP A 100 21.85 15.74 1.25
N ILE A 101 20.78 15.13 0.72
CA ILE A 101 20.88 14.19 -0.41
C ILE A 101 20.76 15.01 -1.70
N ASN A 102 21.88 15.21 -2.41
CA ASN A 102 21.94 16.01 -3.63
C ASN A 102 21.33 15.29 -4.85
N TRP A 103 20.02 15.09 -4.87
CA TRP A 103 19.27 14.52 -6.00
C TRP A 103 19.55 15.23 -7.32
N ARG A 104 19.71 16.56 -7.28
CA ARG A 104 20.00 17.40 -8.45
C ARG A 104 21.27 16.97 -9.19
N ASP A 105 22.33 16.64 -8.46
CA ASP A 105 23.64 16.28 -9.04
C ASP A 105 23.56 14.96 -9.82
N TYR A 106 22.53 14.16 -9.57
CA TYR A 106 22.28 12.88 -10.25
C TYR A 106 21.09 12.91 -11.22
N GLY A 107 20.50 14.08 -11.48
CA GLY A 107 19.36 14.21 -12.40
C GLY A 107 18.08 13.53 -11.91
N VAL A 108 17.90 13.37 -10.60
CA VAL A 108 16.73 12.72 -10.00
C VAL A 108 15.59 13.73 -9.83
N ASP A 109 14.54 13.57 -10.63
CA ASP A 109 13.33 14.40 -10.55
C ASP A 109 12.28 13.83 -9.59
N ILE A 110 12.18 12.50 -9.47
CA ILE A 110 11.23 11.81 -8.58
C ILE A 110 12.00 10.99 -7.55
N VAL A 111 11.58 11.11 -6.29
CA VAL A 111 12.07 10.27 -5.20
C VAL A 111 10.92 9.45 -4.61
N VAL A 112 11.12 8.15 -4.45
CA VAL A 112 10.27 7.30 -3.60
C VAL A 112 10.95 7.16 -2.24
N ASP A 113 10.34 7.71 -1.18
CA ASP A 113 10.81 7.56 0.19
C ASP A 113 10.27 6.26 0.80
N CYS A 114 11.18 5.31 1.01
CA CYS A 114 10.91 4.02 1.64
C CYS A 114 11.46 3.90 3.06
N SER A 115 11.82 5.02 3.69
CA SER A 115 12.44 5.04 5.02
C SER A 115 11.44 4.76 6.15
N GLY A 116 10.16 5.10 5.93
CA GLY A 116 9.11 5.09 6.95
C GLY A 116 9.32 6.09 8.11
N THR A 117 10.37 6.92 8.04
CA THR A 117 10.77 7.86 9.10
C THR A 117 10.17 9.24 8.85
N PHE A 118 10.17 9.68 7.59
CA PHE A 118 9.73 11.01 7.17
C PHE A 118 8.29 10.97 6.65
N ALA A 119 7.32 10.69 7.53
CA ALA A 119 5.91 10.52 7.13
C ALA A 119 5.01 11.73 7.43
N ASP A 120 5.54 12.81 8.04
CA ASP A 120 4.75 14.00 8.37
C ASP A 120 5.00 15.10 7.32
N PRO A 121 4.04 15.40 6.43
CA PRO A 121 4.22 16.38 5.35
C PRO A 121 4.22 17.83 5.87
N THR A 122 3.95 18.07 7.15
CA THR A 122 3.89 19.42 7.74
C THR A 122 5.22 19.89 8.34
N VAL A 123 6.22 19.00 8.41
CA VAL A 123 7.54 19.32 8.98
C VAL A 123 8.37 20.10 7.96
N PRO A 124 8.95 21.26 8.31
CA PRO A 124 9.79 22.05 7.41
C PRO A 124 10.95 21.24 6.80
N GLY A 125 11.30 21.53 5.55
CA GLY A 125 12.32 20.78 4.80
C GLY A 125 13.74 20.91 5.37
N ASP A 126 14.01 21.97 6.13
CA ASP A 126 15.30 22.30 6.72
C ASP A 126 15.51 21.74 8.15
N ASP A 127 14.56 20.95 8.67
CA ASP A 127 14.64 20.35 10.01
C ASP A 127 15.95 19.55 10.20
N GLU A 128 16.83 20.05 11.07
CA GLU A 128 18.13 19.46 11.37
C GLU A 128 18.06 18.28 12.35
N LYS A 129 17.01 18.22 13.17
CA LYS A 129 16.97 17.31 14.32
C LYS A 129 16.56 15.90 13.91
N LYS A 130 15.50 15.82 13.10
CA LYS A 130 14.89 14.56 12.70
C LYS A 130 14.80 14.42 11.19
N GLY A 131 15.04 15.47 10.42
CA GLY A 131 14.82 15.51 8.98
C GLY A 131 13.34 15.56 8.61
N SER A 132 13.07 15.85 7.34
CA SER A 132 11.72 15.96 6.79
C SER A 132 11.65 15.39 5.39
N ILE A 133 10.49 14.89 4.99
CA ILE A 133 10.24 14.43 3.63
C ILE A 133 10.40 15.57 2.62
N ARG A 134 10.07 16.81 3.06
CA ARG A 134 10.29 18.02 2.27
C ARG A 134 11.77 18.30 1.98
N GLY A 135 12.68 17.75 2.78
CA GLY A 135 14.11 17.89 2.53
C GLY A 135 14.52 17.34 1.16
N HIS A 136 13.87 16.29 0.65
CA HIS A 136 14.14 15.78 -0.70
C HIS A 136 13.94 16.85 -1.78
N LEU A 137 12.96 17.76 -1.60
CA LEU A 137 12.73 18.88 -2.52
C LEU A 137 13.91 19.88 -2.49
N LEU A 138 14.49 20.14 -1.32
CA LEU A 138 15.69 20.98 -1.17
C LEU A 138 16.91 20.32 -1.84
N GLY A 139 17.02 18.99 -1.73
CA GLY A 139 18.02 18.17 -2.41
C GLY A 139 17.91 18.16 -3.94
N GLY A 140 16.78 18.66 -4.48
CA GLY A 140 16.57 18.88 -5.91
C GLY A 140 15.55 17.98 -6.57
N ALA A 141 14.87 17.09 -5.83
CA ALA A 141 13.74 16.36 -6.36
C ALA A 141 12.58 17.33 -6.65
N LYS A 142 11.80 17.07 -7.71
CA LYS A 142 10.59 17.83 -8.04
C LYS A 142 9.38 17.28 -7.30
N VAL A 143 9.28 15.96 -7.20
CA VAL A 143 8.17 15.26 -6.53
C VAL A 143 8.71 14.14 -5.64
N VAL A 144 8.07 13.96 -4.48
CA VAL A 144 8.43 12.93 -3.51
C VAL A 144 7.22 12.06 -3.21
N ILE A 145 7.35 10.75 -3.41
CA ILE A 145 6.34 9.75 -3.10
C ILE A 145 6.71 9.07 -1.79
N ASN A 146 5.95 9.31 -0.72
CA ASN A 146 6.06 8.56 0.52
C ASN A 146 5.44 7.17 0.34
N SER A 147 6.22 6.11 0.60
CA SER A 147 5.75 4.72 0.54
C SER A 147 4.90 4.34 1.76
N SER A 148 4.16 5.28 2.34
CA SER A 148 3.24 5.05 3.45
C SER A 148 2.17 6.15 3.53
N ALA A 149 1.13 5.95 4.32
CA ALA A 149 0.19 7.00 4.66
C ALA A 149 0.89 8.12 5.45
N PHE A 150 0.57 9.38 5.12
CA PHE A 150 1.04 10.52 5.91
C PHE A 150 0.56 10.44 7.37
N LYS A 151 1.40 10.92 8.29
CA LYS A 151 1.16 10.91 9.74
C LYS A 151 1.42 12.30 10.31
N ILE A 152 0.41 13.16 10.25
CA ILE A 152 0.44 14.48 10.87
C ILE A 152 0.36 14.31 12.38
N LYS A 153 1.43 14.67 13.10
CA LYS A 153 1.50 14.51 14.56
C LYS A 153 0.71 15.58 15.31
N ASP A 154 0.73 16.79 14.78
CA ASP A 154 0.00 17.93 15.32
C ASP A 154 -1.44 17.92 14.80
N LYS A 155 -2.39 17.52 15.64
CA LYS A 155 -3.81 17.41 15.27
C LYS A 155 -4.45 18.76 14.90
N SER A 156 -3.80 19.89 15.20
CA SER A 156 -4.27 21.21 14.77
C SER A 156 -3.94 21.52 13.31
N LYS A 157 -3.02 20.75 12.71
CA LYS A 157 -2.62 20.92 11.32
C LYS A 157 -3.39 19.99 10.41
N THR A 158 -3.67 20.48 9.21
CA THR A 158 -4.29 19.73 8.12
C THR A 158 -3.24 19.34 7.07
N MET A 159 -3.67 18.54 6.09
CA MET A 159 -2.84 18.24 4.92
C MET A 159 -2.44 19.55 4.21
N PRO A 160 -1.14 19.80 3.96
CA PRO A 160 -0.71 20.93 3.14
C PRO A 160 -1.28 20.89 1.73
N GLU A 161 -1.46 22.05 1.09
CA GLU A 161 -2.06 22.13 -0.26
C GLU A 161 -1.24 21.46 -1.38
N ASP A 162 0.07 21.33 -1.16
CA ASP A 162 1.01 20.66 -2.07
C ASP A 162 1.21 19.17 -1.74
N ALA A 163 0.45 18.64 -0.77
CA ALA A 163 0.49 17.25 -0.36
C ALA A 163 -0.84 16.54 -0.65
N VAL A 164 -0.77 15.35 -1.23
CA VAL A 164 -1.95 14.56 -1.61
C VAL A 164 -1.74 13.07 -1.31
N MET A 165 -2.81 12.34 -1.04
CA MET A 165 -2.79 10.88 -0.97
C MET A 165 -3.46 10.30 -2.20
N LEU A 166 -2.74 9.43 -2.91
CA LEU A 166 -3.18 8.84 -4.17
C LEU A 166 -3.06 7.32 -4.08
N ILE A 167 -4.09 6.63 -4.56
CA ILE A 167 -4.14 5.18 -4.71
C ILE A 167 -4.37 4.90 -6.20
N CYS A 168 -3.44 4.14 -6.80
CA CYS A 168 -3.55 3.69 -8.19
C CYS A 168 -4.89 2.98 -8.42
N GLY A 169 -5.58 3.28 -9.53
CA GLY A 169 -6.92 2.76 -9.84
C GLY A 169 -8.12 3.37 -9.08
N ILE A 170 -7.87 4.11 -8.00
CA ILE A 170 -8.94 4.71 -7.19
C ILE A 170 -9.06 6.20 -7.47
N ASN A 171 -8.01 6.98 -7.17
CA ASN A 171 -8.02 8.44 -7.30
C ASN A 171 -6.70 9.03 -7.85
N HIS A 172 -5.78 8.20 -8.34
CA HIS A 172 -4.50 8.65 -8.91
C HIS A 172 -4.61 9.76 -9.98
N GLU A 173 -5.71 9.80 -10.74
CA GLU A 173 -6.01 10.85 -11.72
C GLU A 173 -6.17 12.24 -11.10
N GLN A 174 -6.37 12.35 -9.78
CA GLN A 174 -6.40 13.63 -9.06
C GLN A 174 -5.01 14.26 -8.90
N TYR A 175 -3.94 13.62 -9.39
CA TYR A 175 -2.62 14.21 -9.42
C TYR A 175 -2.61 15.50 -10.27
N VAL A 176 -2.09 16.60 -9.70
CA VAL A 176 -1.96 17.90 -10.38
C VAL A 176 -0.47 18.24 -10.47
N PRO A 177 0.16 18.14 -11.66
CA PRO A 177 1.56 18.49 -11.87
C PRO A 177 1.87 19.92 -11.44
N GLY A 178 3.06 20.13 -10.87
CA GLY A 178 3.49 21.44 -10.34
C GLY A 178 2.82 21.89 -9.04
N LYS A 179 1.65 21.33 -8.68
CA LYS A 179 1.00 21.57 -7.38
C LYS A 179 1.31 20.46 -6.38
N HIS A 180 1.11 19.21 -6.75
CA HIS A 180 1.28 18.07 -5.85
C HIS A 180 2.75 17.64 -5.84
N LEU A 181 3.50 18.17 -4.87
CA LEU A 181 4.94 17.93 -4.71
C LEU A 181 5.22 16.78 -3.74
N LEU A 182 4.31 16.54 -2.79
CA LEU A 182 4.38 15.42 -1.86
C LEU A 182 3.19 14.49 -2.10
N VAL A 183 3.47 13.22 -2.41
CA VAL A 183 2.44 12.22 -2.66
C VAL A 183 2.56 11.11 -1.63
N SER A 184 1.46 10.74 -0.99
CA SER A 184 1.37 9.54 -0.16
C SER A 184 0.78 8.40 -0.98
N ALA A 185 1.52 7.31 -1.14
CA ALA A 185 1.04 6.08 -1.80
C ALA A 185 0.18 5.19 -0.85
N ALA A 186 -0.42 5.81 0.17
CA ALA A 186 -1.25 5.17 1.19
C ALA A 186 -0.54 3.98 1.88
N SER A 187 -1.27 2.94 2.27
CA SER A 187 -0.72 1.71 2.84
C SER A 187 -1.19 0.49 2.04
N CYS A 188 -0.53 -0.65 2.20
CA CYS A 188 -0.94 -1.90 1.58
C CYS A 188 -2.41 -2.26 1.91
N THR A 189 -2.81 -2.17 3.19
CA THR A 189 -4.19 -2.44 3.60
C THR A 189 -5.17 -1.38 3.07
N THR A 190 -4.81 -0.09 3.07
CA THR A 190 -5.68 0.96 2.50
C THR A 190 -5.88 0.74 1.00
N THR A 191 -4.83 0.33 0.28
CA THR A 191 -4.88 0.03 -1.15
C THR A 191 -5.83 -1.12 -1.44
N GLY A 192 -5.64 -2.27 -0.76
CA GLY A 192 -6.54 -3.42 -0.93
C GLY A 192 -7.99 -3.10 -0.55
N LEU A 193 -8.19 -2.43 0.59
CA LEU A 193 -9.53 -2.07 1.08
C LEU A 193 -10.24 -1.08 0.15
N ALA A 194 -9.54 -0.10 -0.41
CA ALA A 194 -10.14 0.84 -1.37
C ALA A 194 -10.70 0.11 -2.60
N HIS A 195 -9.98 -0.89 -3.10
CA HIS A 195 -10.41 -1.72 -4.23
C HIS A 195 -11.52 -2.71 -3.87
N MET A 196 -11.66 -3.09 -2.59
CA MET A 196 -12.84 -3.83 -2.13
C MET A 196 -14.08 -2.95 -2.00
N LEU A 197 -13.92 -1.71 -1.54
CA LEU A 197 -15.05 -0.83 -1.25
C LEU A 197 -15.57 -0.10 -2.48
N LYS A 198 -14.71 0.32 -3.41
CA LYS A 198 -15.12 1.11 -4.59
C LYS A 198 -16.27 0.45 -5.37
N PRO A 199 -16.19 -0.85 -5.74
CA PRO A 199 -17.29 -1.53 -6.43
C PRO A 199 -18.60 -1.53 -5.62
N LEU A 200 -18.52 -1.71 -4.30
CA LEU A 200 -19.69 -1.73 -3.41
C LEU A 200 -20.34 -0.35 -3.30
N LEU A 201 -19.54 0.70 -3.20
CA LEU A 201 -20.03 2.06 -3.00
C LEU A 201 -20.57 2.69 -4.29
N GLU A 202 -20.08 2.26 -5.45
CA GLU A 202 -20.53 2.74 -6.76
C GLU A 202 -21.77 2.00 -7.30
N ASN A 203 -22.18 0.90 -6.66
CA ASN A 203 -23.37 0.13 -7.05
C ASN A 203 -24.62 0.60 -6.30
N GLU A 204 -25.73 0.80 -7.03
CA GLU A 204 -26.98 1.30 -6.47
C GLU A 204 -27.51 0.46 -5.29
N ALA A 205 -27.46 -0.88 -5.40
CA ALA A 205 -27.98 -1.77 -4.38
C ALA A 205 -27.14 -1.80 -3.10
N THR A 206 -25.82 -1.58 -3.19
CA THR A 206 -24.88 -1.65 -2.05
C THR A 206 -24.34 -0.29 -1.61
N SER A 207 -24.67 0.79 -2.31
CA SER A 207 -24.18 2.14 -1.99
C SER A 207 -24.69 2.66 -0.64
N ASN A 208 -25.88 2.21 -0.20
CA ASN A 208 -26.44 2.50 1.12
C ASN A 208 -25.86 1.56 2.21
N MET A 209 -24.53 1.62 2.37
CA MET A 209 -23.80 0.92 3.42
C MET A 209 -23.99 1.67 4.75
N LEU A 210 -24.56 1.00 5.74
CA LEU A 210 -24.85 1.56 7.06
C LEU A 210 -23.61 1.58 7.96
N THR A 211 -22.91 0.45 8.00
CA THR A 211 -21.70 0.27 8.82
C THR A 211 -20.74 -0.70 8.16
N ALA A 212 -19.45 -0.57 8.47
CA ALA A 212 -18.43 -1.52 8.08
C ALA A 212 -17.42 -1.78 9.20
N GLY A 213 -16.98 -3.02 9.30
CA GLY A 213 -15.92 -3.45 10.19
C GLY A 213 -14.90 -4.26 9.41
N MET A 214 -13.63 -3.88 9.51
CA MET A 214 -12.54 -4.60 8.84
C MET A 214 -11.53 -5.12 9.85
N GLY A 215 -11.28 -6.42 9.80
CA GLY A 215 -10.11 -7.03 10.42
C GLY A 215 -9.13 -7.44 9.34
N THR A 216 -7.86 -7.04 9.44
CA THR A 216 -6.82 -7.58 8.55
C THR A 216 -5.94 -8.60 9.28
N VAL A 217 -5.95 -9.84 8.80
CA VAL A 217 -4.96 -10.86 9.16
C VAL A 217 -3.73 -10.58 8.32
N HIS A 218 -2.71 -10.01 8.93
CA HIS A 218 -1.62 -9.37 8.24
C HIS A 218 -0.30 -10.09 8.51
N ALA A 219 0.46 -10.36 7.44
CA ALA A 219 1.81 -10.91 7.54
C ALA A 219 2.74 -10.03 8.40
N ALA A 220 3.83 -10.64 8.86
CA ALA A 220 4.86 -9.97 9.62
C ALA A 220 5.48 -8.81 8.84
N THR A 221 5.95 -7.79 9.58
CA THR A 221 6.70 -6.66 9.01
C THR A 221 7.93 -6.39 9.88
N ASN A 222 8.86 -5.58 9.38
CA ASN A 222 10.05 -5.17 10.12
C ASN A 222 9.77 -4.34 11.40
N THR A 223 8.51 -3.99 11.66
CA THR A 223 8.12 -3.30 12.90
C THR A 223 7.86 -4.24 14.08
N GLN A 224 7.68 -5.55 13.81
CA GLN A 224 7.59 -6.58 14.82
C GLN A 224 8.98 -7.13 15.17
N SER A 225 9.11 -7.66 16.37
CA SER A 225 10.37 -8.23 16.84
C SER A 225 10.44 -9.74 16.62
N VAL A 226 11.62 -10.20 16.21
CA VAL A 226 11.94 -11.64 16.05
C VAL A 226 11.78 -12.36 17.40
N LEU A 227 12.36 -11.80 18.45
CA LEU A 227 12.23 -12.24 19.83
C LEU A 227 11.69 -11.09 20.68
N ASP A 228 11.27 -11.39 21.91
CA ASP A 228 10.85 -10.36 22.86
C ASP A 228 11.95 -9.29 23.02
N SER A 229 11.57 -8.01 22.91
CA SER A 229 12.50 -6.89 22.83
C SER A 229 12.06 -5.73 23.73
N VAL A 230 13.00 -4.88 24.13
CA VAL A 230 12.71 -3.72 24.96
C VAL A 230 11.97 -2.66 24.12
N PRO A 231 10.84 -2.11 24.59
CA PRO A 231 10.17 -1.01 23.91
C PRO A 231 11.06 0.25 23.91
N LYS A 232 10.90 1.06 22.87
CA LYS A 232 11.46 2.43 22.87
C LYS A 232 10.68 3.32 23.84
N ALA A 233 11.25 4.47 24.19
CA ALA A 233 10.54 5.51 24.93
C ALA A 233 9.21 5.85 24.24
N ASP A 234 8.15 6.04 25.04
CA ASP A 234 6.79 6.38 24.62
C ASP A 234 6.11 5.36 23.69
N GLU A 235 6.58 4.10 23.65
CA GLU A 235 5.92 3.03 22.91
C GLU A 235 4.53 2.74 23.49
N LYS A 236 3.49 2.93 22.67
CA LYS A 236 2.09 2.75 23.09
C LYS A 236 1.62 1.31 22.93
N ASP A 237 2.17 0.58 21.96
CA ASP A 237 1.77 -0.79 21.64
C ASP A 237 2.90 -1.77 21.99
N LEU A 238 2.89 -2.24 23.23
CA LEU A 238 3.89 -3.18 23.75
C LEU A 238 3.79 -4.56 23.09
N ARG A 239 2.66 -4.90 22.47
CA ARG A 239 2.46 -6.23 21.88
C ARG A 239 3.38 -6.45 20.68
N LYS A 240 3.70 -5.38 19.93
CA LYS A 240 4.66 -5.42 18.80
C LYS A 240 6.08 -5.80 19.19
N LYS A 241 6.40 -5.73 20.49
CA LYS A 241 7.71 -6.11 21.03
C LYS A 241 7.81 -7.57 21.40
N ARG A 242 6.70 -8.32 21.38
CA ARG A 242 6.66 -9.76 21.56
C ARG A 242 7.09 -10.46 20.26
N SER A 243 7.68 -11.65 20.39
CA SER A 243 8.12 -12.50 19.29
C SER A 243 7.03 -12.73 18.24
N ILE A 244 7.32 -12.43 16.97
CA ILE A 244 6.38 -12.65 15.86
C ILE A 244 6.19 -14.13 15.51
N PHE A 245 7.15 -15.00 15.80
CA PHE A 245 7.13 -16.40 15.34
C PHE A 245 6.07 -17.28 16.01
N ASN A 246 5.56 -16.88 17.16
CA ASN A 246 4.70 -17.71 18.00
C ASN A 246 3.53 -16.95 18.62
N ASN A 247 3.17 -15.79 18.05
CA ASN A 247 2.06 -14.97 18.55
C ASN A 247 1.14 -14.53 17.41
N ILE A 248 -0.14 -14.36 17.76
CA ILE A 248 -1.08 -13.53 17.02
C ILE A 248 -1.12 -12.17 17.73
N ILE A 249 -0.66 -11.11 17.07
CA ILE A 249 -0.49 -9.79 17.70
C ILE A 249 -1.58 -8.83 17.23
N ILE A 250 -2.49 -8.47 18.12
CA ILE A 250 -3.57 -7.51 17.86
C ILE A 250 -3.02 -6.08 17.93
N THR A 251 -3.24 -5.29 16.88
CA THR A 251 -2.84 -3.89 16.80
C THR A 251 -3.88 -3.05 16.05
N SER A 252 -3.86 -1.73 16.27
CA SER A 252 -4.72 -0.82 15.54
C SER A 252 -4.19 -0.58 14.12
N THR A 253 -5.12 -0.24 13.23
CA THR A 253 -4.82 0.22 11.88
C THR A 253 -5.54 1.53 11.60
N ASN A 254 -4.91 2.41 10.82
CA ASN A 254 -5.53 3.66 10.37
C ASN A 254 -6.09 3.54 8.95
N ALA A 255 -6.20 2.32 8.41
CA ALA A 255 -6.59 2.11 7.02
C ALA A 255 -7.93 2.75 6.67
N ALA A 256 -8.94 2.62 7.56
CA ALA A 256 -10.26 3.21 7.37
C ALA A 256 -10.24 4.74 7.32
N LYS A 257 -9.59 5.39 8.30
CA LYS A 257 -9.46 6.86 8.34
C LYS A 257 -8.70 7.40 7.14
N ALA A 258 -7.77 6.63 6.59
CA ALA A 258 -7.05 7.00 5.38
C ALA A 258 -7.92 6.94 4.11
N LEU A 259 -9.09 6.30 4.15
CA LEU A 259 -10.00 6.27 3.00
C LEU A 259 -10.89 7.51 2.90
N GLU A 260 -11.22 8.18 4.00
CA GLU A 260 -12.07 9.40 3.98
C GLU A 260 -11.62 10.45 2.93
N PRO A 261 -10.33 10.86 2.86
CA PRO A 261 -9.91 11.83 1.85
C PRO A 261 -9.83 11.28 0.41
N VAL A 262 -9.88 9.96 0.24
CA VAL A 262 -9.80 9.26 -1.06
C VAL A 262 -11.19 8.94 -1.61
N MET A 263 -12.11 8.60 -0.71
CA MET A 263 -13.48 8.15 -0.96
C MET A 263 -14.41 8.88 0.00
N PRO A 264 -14.87 10.11 -0.32
CA PRO A 264 -15.58 10.96 0.63
C PRO A 264 -16.84 10.34 1.26
N SER A 265 -17.54 9.46 0.54
CA SER A 265 -18.70 8.72 1.06
C SER A 265 -18.39 7.85 2.28
N MET A 266 -17.11 7.54 2.53
CA MET A 266 -16.67 6.84 3.75
C MET A 266 -16.88 7.65 5.02
N GLY A 267 -16.96 8.98 4.93
CA GLY A 267 -17.19 9.84 6.10
C GLY A 267 -18.58 9.66 6.74
N ASP A 268 -19.55 9.17 5.97
CA ASP A 268 -20.92 8.94 6.42
C ASP A 268 -21.13 7.52 6.98
N ILE A 269 -20.15 6.64 6.82
CA ILE A 269 -20.23 5.23 7.19
C ILE A 269 -19.53 5.01 8.53
N GLY A 270 -20.23 4.43 9.50
CA GLY A 270 -19.62 3.98 10.75
C GLY A 270 -18.60 2.87 10.48
N PHE A 271 -17.30 3.20 10.49
CA PHE A 271 -16.22 2.26 10.15
C PHE A 271 -15.30 1.94 11.33
N MET A 272 -15.12 0.64 11.61
CA MET A 272 -14.10 0.14 12.55
C MET A 272 -13.02 -0.68 11.85
N ALA A 273 -11.77 -0.56 12.27
CA ALA A 273 -10.66 -1.27 11.63
C ALA A 273 -9.60 -1.74 12.63
N ASP A 274 -9.25 -3.02 12.55
CA ASP A 274 -8.24 -3.67 13.39
C ASP A 274 -7.30 -4.55 12.55
N SER A 275 -6.14 -4.88 13.12
CA SER A 275 -5.13 -5.73 12.49
C SER A 275 -4.65 -6.82 13.44
N LEU A 276 -4.56 -8.04 12.93
CA LEU A 276 -3.98 -9.20 13.59
C LEU A 276 -2.71 -9.59 12.85
N ARG A 277 -1.54 -9.47 13.50
CA ARG A 277 -0.27 -9.90 12.89
C ARG A 277 -0.05 -11.39 13.16
N ILE A 278 0.34 -12.14 12.14
CA ILE A 278 0.57 -13.58 12.20
C ILE A 278 2.00 -13.95 11.71
N PRO A 279 2.53 -15.13 12.07
CA PRO A 279 3.86 -15.60 11.66
C PRO A 279 3.93 -16.04 10.19
N THR A 280 3.53 -15.17 9.26
CA THR A 280 3.72 -15.36 7.80
C THR A 280 4.62 -14.25 7.25
N ASN A 281 5.32 -14.54 6.15
CA ASN A 281 6.33 -13.66 5.55
C ASN A 281 5.73 -12.56 4.68
N THR A 282 4.74 -12.87 3.85
CA THR A 282 3.91 -11.93 3.11
C THR A 282 2.51 -12.53 2.92
N ALA A 283 1.68 -11.87 2.11
CA ALA A 283 0.29 -12.16 1.85
C ALA A 283 -0.58 -11.97 3.10
N SER A 284 -1.49 -11.03 2.98
CA SER A 284 -2.41 -10.62 4.03
C SER A 284 -3.84 -10.73 3.53
N LEU A 285 -4.77 -10.83 4.47
CA LEU A 285 -6.20 -11.00 4.21
C LEU A 285 -6.96 -9.87 4.88
N ILE A 286 -7.83 -9.21 4.13
CA ILE A 286 -8.87 -8.32 4.64
C ILE A 286 -10.13 -9.14 4.84
N VAL A 287 -10.71 -9.08 6.04
CA VAL A 287 -12.04 -9.59 6.34
C VAL A 287 -12.95 -8.37 6.52
N LEU A 288 -13.70 -8.04 5.48
CA LEU A 288 -14.64 -6.94 5.45
C LEU A 288 -16.03 -7.44 5.87
N ASN A 289 -16.57 -6.88 6.94
CA ASN A 289 -17.94 -7.10 7.38
C ASN A 289 -18.70 -5.80 7.11
N ALA A 290 -19.62 -5.80 6.15
CA ALA A 290 -20.37 -4.62 5.75
C ALA A 290 -21.86 -4.87 5.95
N THR A 291 -22.56 -3.86 6.45
CA THR A 291 -24.00 -3.92 6.66
C THR A 291 -24.67 -2.93 5.73
N PHE A 292 -25.63 -3.40 4.94
CA PHE A 292 -26.31 -2.62 3.91
C PHE A 292 -27.80 -2.55 4.23
N GLN A 293 -28.40 -1.40 3.96
CA GLN A 293 -29.85 -1.37 3.75
C GLN A 293 -30.12 -2.05 2.40
N SER A 294 -30.94 -3.09 2.42
CA SER A 294 -31.29 -3.87 1.24
C SER A 294 -32.78 -3.66 0.89
N GLU A 295 -33.25 -4.33 -0.15
CA GLU A 295 -34.65 -4.42 -0.52
C GLU A 295 -35.05 -5.89 -0.69
N MET A 296 -36.34 -6.20 -0.64
CA MET A 296 -36.83 -7.52 -1.02
C MET A 296 -37.29 -7.48 -2.48
N THR A 297 -36.85 -8.44 -3.29
CA THR A 297 -37.37 -8.63 -4.65
C THR A 297 -38.84 -9.10 -4.61
N PRO A 298 -39.60 -8.98 -5.71
CA PRO A 298 -40.97 -9.50 -5.80
C PRO A 298 -41.10 -10.99 -5.44
N GLU A 299 -40.03 -11.75 -5.64
CA GLU A 299 -39.92 -13.19 -5.34
C GLU A 299 -39.59 -13.47 -3.86
N GLY A 300 -39.48 -12.43 -3.02
CA GLY A 300 -39.20 -12.57 -1.59
C GLY A 300 -37.73 -12.87 -1.28
N THR A 301 -36.81 -12.55 -2.19
CA THR A 301 -35.36 -12.68 -1.94
C THR A 301 -34.72 -11.32 -1.65
N PRO A 302 -33.66 -11.23 -0.83
CA PRO A 302 -32.95 -9.95 -0.64
C PRO A 302 -32.26 -9.49 -1.93
N SER A 303 -32.24 -8.19 -2.20
CA SER A 303 -31.55 -7.59 -3.35
C SER A 303 -30.03 -7.76 -3.29
N ILE A 304 -29.48 -7.94 -2.09
CA ILE A 304 -28.06 -8.18 -1.83
C ILE A 304 -27.87 -9.62 -1.41
N THR A 305 -27.31 -10.42 -2.32
CA THR A 305 -26.95 -11.82 -2.13
C THR A 305 -25.46 -12.05 -2.35
N GLN A 306 -24.94 -13.21 -1.95
CA GLN A 306 -23.58 -13.64 -2.29
C GLN A 306 -23.32 -13.52 -3.80
N ASP A 307 -24.22 -14.04 -4.63
CA ASP A 307 -24.08 -13.99 -6.10
C ASP A 307 -24.07 -12.55 -6.63
N SER A 308 -24.89 -11.66 -6.07
CA SER A 308 -24.90 -10.26 -6.49
C SER A 308 -23.60 -9.53 -6.14
N ILE A 309 -23.01 -9.82 -4.97
CA ILE A 309 -21.73 -9.24 -4.53
C ILE A 309 -20.59 -9.79 -5.40
N ASN A 310 -20.55 -11.10 -5.63
CA ASN A 310 -19.54 -11.73 -6.47
C ASN A 310 -19.59 -11.18 -7.90
N LYS A 311 -20.79 -11.07 -8.48
CA LYS A 311 -21.00 -10.49 -9.81
C LYS A 311 -20.54 -9.03 -9.90
N LEU A 312 -20.76 -8.25 -8.84
CA LEU A 312 -20.29 -6.87 -8.77
C LEU A 312 -18.75 -6.81 -8.80
N TYR A 313 -18.06 -7.73 -8.11
CA TYR A 313 -16.60 -7.81 -8.19
C TYR A 313 -16.11 -8.35 -9.54
N GLU A 314 -16.83 -9.27 -10.18
CA GLU A 314 -16.51 -9.72 -11.54
C GLU A 314 -16.62 -8.56 -12.55
N GLN A 315 -17.66 -7.73 -12.42
CA GLN A 315 -17.82 -6.53 -13.23
C GLN A 315 -16.69 -5.53 -12.99
N ALA A 316 -16.29 -5.34 -11.72
CA ALA A 316 -15.15 -4.49 -11.39
C ALA A 316 -13.85 -5.03 -12.01
N ALA A 317 -13.60 -6.34 -11.90
CA ALA A 317 -12.44 -7.01 -12.48
C ALA A 317 -12.41 -6.96 -14.02
N ALA A 318 -13.56 -6.92 -14.67
CA ALA A 318 -13.67 -6.75 -16.13
C ALA A 318 -13.62 -5.28 -16.60
N GLY A 319 -13.84 -4.33 -15.68
CA GLY A 319 -14.03 -2.91 -15.97
C GLY A 319 -12.99 -2.02 -15.29
N VAL A 320 -13.46 -1.11 -14.42
CA VAL A 320 -12.63 -0.06 -13.77
C VAL A 320 -11.53 -0.61 -12.86
N GLY A 321 -11.69 -1.84 -12.37
CA GLY A 321 -10.70 -2.56 -11.57
C GLY A 321 -9.90 -3.59 -12.37
N LYS A 322 -9.93 -3.54 -13.70
CA LYS A 322 -9.13 -4.45 -14.52
C LYS A 322 -7.66 -4.43 -14.11
N ASP A 323 -7.08 -5.62 -14.01
CA ASP A 323 -5.69 -5.87 -13.57
C ASP A 323 -5.40 -5.47 -12.09
N LEU A 324 -6.39 -4.91 -11.38
CA LEU A 324 -6.28 -4.46 -9.98
C LEU A 324 -7.15 -5.29 -9.03
N VAL A 325 -8.35 -5.67 -9.47
CA VAL A 325 -9.28 -6.54 -8.76
C VAL A 325 -9.32 -7.87 -9.49
N LYS A 326 -9.04 -8.95 -8.75
CA LYS A 326 -9.25 -10.31 -9.24
C LYS A 326 -10.33 -10.98 -8.40
N VAL A 327 -11.05 -11.92 -9.00
CA VAL A 327 -12.06 -12.74 -8.32
C VAL A 327 -11.61 -14.18 -8.46
N SER A 328 -11.43 -14.87 -7.34
CA SER A 328 -11.06 -16.28 -7.32
C SER A 328 -12.22 -17.12 -6.79
N TYR A 329 -12.49 -18.21 -7.49
CA TYR A 329 -13.40 -19.28 -7.06
C TYR A 329 -12.62 -20.55 -6.65
N GLU A 330 -11.33 -20.40 -6.36
CA GLU A 330 -10.47 -21.47 -5.86
C GLU A 330 -10.40 -21.43 -4.34
N GLN A 331 -9.95 -22.52 -3.71
CA GLN A 331 -9.77 -22.56 -2.24
C GLN A 331 -8.36 -22.07 -1.88
N ASN A 332 -8.14 -20.75 -1.99
CA ASN A 332 -6.81 -20.18 -1.82
C ASN A 332 -6.34 -20.16 -0.36
N VAL A 333 -5.03 -20.24 -0.17
CA VAL A 333 -4.35 -19.92 1.08
C VAL A 333 -3.32 -18.81 0.86
N SER A 334 -2.72 -18.28 1.93
CA SER A 334 -1.82 -17.12 1.84
C SER A 334 -0.63 -17.32 0.89
N SER A 335 -0.12 -18.55 0.75
CA SER A 335 1.01 -18.83 -0.14
C SER A 335 0.70 -18.63 -1.62
N ASP A 336 -0.57 -18.84 -2.02
CA ASP A 336 -0.99 -18.74 -3.42
C ASP A 336 -1.02 -17.29 -3.89
N MET A 337 -1.05 -16.35 -2.93
CA MET A 337 -1.11 -14.91 -3.18
C MET A 337 0.28 -14.25 -3.25
N ILE A 338 1.35 -15.00 -3.01
CA ILE A 338 2.72 -14.45 -3.01
C ILE A 338 3.11 -14.05 -4.43
N GLY A 339 3.37 -12.75 -4.63
CA GLY A 339 3.72 -12.21 -5.94
C GLY A 339 2.52 -12.01 -6.87
N GLU A 340 1.30 -12.26 -6.41
CA GLU A 340 0.10 -12.11 -7.21
C GLU A 340 -0.12 -10.64 -7.58
N ASP A 341 -0.12 -10.36 -8.89
CA ASP A 341 -0.26 -9.00 -9.41
C ASP A 341 -1.71 -8.54 -9.37
N ALA A 342 -2.14 -7.99 -8.23
CA ALA A 342 -3.47 -7.41 -8.03
C ALA A 342 -3.43 -6.46 -6.83
N ALA A 343 -4.26 -5.41 -6.82
CA ALA A 343 -4.51 -4.65 -5.60
C ALA A 343 -5.18 -5.53 -4.54
N VAL A 344 -6.16 -6.34 -4.95
CA VAL A 344 -6.87 -7.31 -4.12
C VAL A 344 -7.38 -8.49 -4.95
N VAL A 345 -7.35 -9.69 -4.37
CA VAL A 345 -8.02 -10.89 -4.89
C VAL A 345 -9.20 -11.21 -3.98
N ILE A 346 -10.43 -11.13 -4.50
CA ILE A 346 -11.66 -11.44 -3.80
C ILE A 346 -11.84 -12.97 -3.74
N GLU A 347 -11.99 -13.49 -2.52
CA GLU A 347 -12.27 -14.92 -2.27
C GLU A 347 -13.77 -15.17 -2.39
N ALA A 348 -14.24 -15.48 -3.61
CA ALA A 348 -15.66 -15.49 -3.95
C ALA A 348 -16.42 -16.66 -3.31
N LEU A 349 -15.74 -17.79 -3.06
CA LEU A 349 -16.32 -18.96 -2.40
C LEU A 349 -16.72 -18.69 -0.94
N GLU A 350 -16.00 -17.79 -0.27
CA GLU A 350 -16.18 -17.49 1.16
C GLU A 350 -17.00 -16.22 1.40
N THR A 351 -17.51 -15.58 0.34
CA THR A 351 -18.44 -14.46 0.47
C THR A 351 -19.75 -14.97 1.07
N HIS A 352 -20.21 -14.33 2.13
CA HIS A 352 -21.43 -14.74 2.83
C HIS A 352 -22.33 -13.56 3.11
N THR A 353 -23.63 -13.74 2.90
CA THR A 353 -24.65 -12.76 3.27
C THR A 353 -25.68 -13.33 4.25
N ARG A 354 -26.19 -12.48 5.13
CA ARG A 354 -27.33 -12.77 6.01
C ARG A 354 -28.24 -11.55 6.08
N THR A 355 -29.52 -11.74 5.79
CA THR A 355 -30.52 -10.66 5.85
C THR A 355 -31.35 -10.79 7.11
N GLY A 356 -31.39 -9.71 7.89
CA GLY A 356 -32.32 -9.50 8.99
C GLY A 356 -33.30 -8.36 8.66
N PHE A 357 -34.18 -8.04 9.60
CA PHE A 357 -35.15 -6.95 9.45
C PHE A 357 -35.08 -6.00 10.63
N LEU A 358 -34.91 -4.71 10.34
CA LEU A 358 -35.06 -3.64 11.32
C LEU A 358 -36.53 -3.24 11.40
N SER A 359 -37.11 -3.33 12.60
CA SER A 359 -38.45 -2.83 12.89
C SER A 359 -38.39 -1.34 13.25
N LEU A 360 -38.78 -0.47 12.33
CA LEU A 360 -38.85 0.97 12.54
C LEU A 360 -40.29 1.36 12.92
N LYS A 361 -40.49 1.91 14.12
CA LYS A 361 -41.78 2.50 14.52
C LYS A 361 -41.88 3.92 13.99
N LEU A 362 -42.91 4.20 13.19
CA LEU A 362 -43.17 5.53 12.67
C LEU A 362 -43.76 6.41 13.78
N PRO A 363 -43.16 7.60 14.07
CA PRO A 363 -43.56 8.43 15.21
C PRO A 363 -45.04 8.82 15.23
N ASP A 364 -45.62 9.05 14.04
CA ASP A 364 -46.93 9.70 13.90
C ASP A 364 -48.08 8.74 13.58
N SER A 365 -47.81 7.59 12.96
CA SER A 365 -48.85 6.61 12.59
C SER A 365 -48.95 5.42 13.56
N GLY A 366 -47.92 5.18 14.38
CA GLY A 366 -47.83 3.98 15.22
C GLY A 366 -47.54 2.69 14.43
N ASP A 367 -47.45 2.77 13.10
CA ASP A 367 -47.10 1.65 12.24
C ASP A 367 -45.65 1.23 12.43
N THR A 368 -45.38 -0.05 12.20
CA THR A 368 -44.03 -0.60 12.19
C THR A 368 -43.67 -1.01 10.78
N VAL A 369 -42.62 -0.41 10.22
CA VAL A 369 -42.05 -0.79 8.93
C VAL A 369 -40.90 -1.77 9.17
N GLN A 370 -40.87 -2.86 8.41
CA GLN A 370 -39.76 -3.81 8.42
C GLN A 370 -38.81 -3.48 7.27
N ILE A 371 -37.60 -3.02 7.60
CA ILE A 371 -36.57 -2.66 6.63
C ILE A 371 -35.57 -3.82 6.56
N PRO A 372 -35.40 -4.49 5.41
CA PRO A 372 -34.44 -5.57 5.30
C PRO A 372 -33.01 -5.01 5.31
N VAL A 373 -32.14 -5.64 6.10
CA VAL A 373 -30.74 -5.27 6.26
C VAL A 373 -29.88 -6.49 5.99
N THR A 374 -29.01 -6.39 5.00
CA THR A 374 -28.09 -7.46 4.65
C THR A 374 -26.72 -7.19 5.26
N HIS A 375 -26.25 -8.13 6.07
CA HIS A 375 -24.86 -8.18 6.50
C HIS A 375 -24.07 -9.07 5.54
N ALA A 376 -23.00 -8.56 4.97
CA ALA A 376 -22.08 -9.29 4.12
C ALA A 376 -20.71 -9.44 4.79
N LYS A 377 -20.12 -10.63 4.67
CA LYS A 377 -18.73 -10.90 5.01
C LYS A 377 -17.99 -11.24 3.72
N ILE A 378 -16.99 -10.42 3.38
CA ILE A 378 -16.24 -10.46 2.13
C ILE A 378 -14.76 -10.55 2.48
N PHE A 379 -14.05 -11.42 1.77
CA PHE A 379 -12.64 -11.71 2.00
C PHE A 379 -11.80 -11.23 0.81
N GLY A 380 -10.72 -10.50 1.09
CA GLY A 380 -9.83 -9.95 0.07
C GLY A 380 -8.37 -10.20 0.41
N TRP A 381 -7.71 -11.05 -0.36
CA TRP A 381 -6.27 -11.29 -0.26
C TRP A 381 -5.46 -10.18 -0.92
N TYR A 382 -4.28 -9.91 -0.40
CA TYR A 382 -3.31 -9.00 -1.03
C TYR A 382 -1.89 -9.34 -0.60
N ASP A 383 -0.96 -9.36 -1.55
CA ASP A 383 0.47 -9.39 -1.23
C ASP A 383 0.90 -8.01 -0.67
N ASN A 384 0.96 -7.91 0.65
CA ASN A 384 1.27 -6.66 1.33
C ASN A 384 2.66 -6.07 1.04
N GLU A 385 3.51 -6.77 0.27
CA GLU A 385 4.80 -6.25 -0.19
C GLU A 385 4.84 -6.07 -1.71
N LEU A 386 5.11 -7.11 -2.50
CA LEU A 386 5.45 -6.98 -3.92
C LEU A 386 4.20 -6.91 -4.82
N GLY A 387 3.49 -8.04 -4.99
CA GLY A 387 2.46 -8.21 -6.03
C GLY A 387 1.28 -7.24 -5.94
N SER A 388 0.95 -6.77 -4.73
CA SER A 388 -0.01 -5.69 -4.53
C SER A 388 0.71 -4.37 -4.30
N TYR A 389 1.21 -4.13 -3.08
CA TYR A 389 1.54 -2.75 -2.66
C TYR A 389 2.63 -2.08 -3.50
N THR A 390 3.76 -2.77 -3.71
CA THR A 390 4.88 -2.20 -4.47
C THR A 390 4.52 -2.02 -5.93
N HIS A 391 3.77 -2.94 -6.53
CA HIS A 391 3.29 -2.78 -7.90
C HIS A 391 2.38 -1.56 -8.04
N ARG A 392 1.38 -1.39 -7.16
CA ARG A 392 0.48 -0.22 -7.19
C ARG A 392 1.21 1.10 -6.97
N MET A 393 2.19 1.12 -6.07
CA MET A 393 3.05 2.29 -5.86
C MET A 393 3.96 2.55 -7.07
N GLY A 394 4.47 1.51 -7.72
CA GLY A 394 5.31 1.60 -8.91
C GLY A 394 4.54 2.10 -10.14
N GLU A 395 3.29 1.69 -10.30
CA GLU A 395 2.35 2.24 -11.29
C GLU A 395 2.10 3.73 -11.03
N LEU A 396 1.81 4.10 -9.78
CA LEU A 396 1.64 5.50 -9.39
C LEU A 396 2.93 6.32 -9.64
N THR A 397 4.09 5.74 -9.37
CA THR A 397 5.40 6.36 -9.63
C THR A 397 5.61 6.60 -11.13
N THR A 398 5.24 5.62 -11.96
CA THR A 398 5.29 5.72 -13.43
C THR A 398 4.34 6.79 -13.94
N TYR A 399 3.08 6.77 -13.47
CA TYR A 399 2.06 7.75 -13.84
C TYR A 399 2.50 9.17 -13.52
N ILE A 400 3.05 9.41 -12.32
CA ILE A 400 3.57 10.72 -11.94
C ILE A 400 4.77 11.11 -12.81
N ALA A 401 5.70 10.18 -13.11
CA ALA A 401 6.85 10.44 -13.96
C ALA A 401 6.49 10.83 -15.39
N GLU A 402 5.39 10.30 -15.92
CA GLU A 402 4.91 10.61 -17.26
C GLU A 402 4.17 11.95 -17.35
N ASN A 403 3.66 12.44 -16.23
CA ASN A 403 2.89 13.68 -16.14
C ASN A 403 3.66 14.84 -15.48
N LEU A 404 4.97 14.68 -15.28
CA LEU A 404 5.84 15.64 -14.59
C LEU A 404 6.17 16.90 -15.39
#